data_AF-Q9M3U0-F1
#
_entry.id   AF-Q9M3U0-F1
#
_cell.length_a   1.000
_cell.length_b   1.000
_cell.length_c   1.000
_cell.angle_alpha   90.00
_cell.angle_beta   90.00
_cell.angle_gamma   90.00
#
_symmetry.space_group_name_H-M   'P 1'
#
loop_
_entity.id
_entity.type
_entity.pdbx_description
1 polymer ?
#
loop_
_entity_poly.entity_id
_entity_poly.type
_entity_poly.pdbx_seq_one_letter_code
_entity_poly.pdbx_strand_id
1 'polypeptide(L)'
;CDHLRVVFGQQMGLSDQDIVALSGAHTLGRCHKERSGFEGPWTSNPLIFGNTYFTELLSGEKEGLLQLPSDKAPLSDAAFRPLVDKYAADEDAFFV
;
A
#
# COMPACT_ATOMS: atom_id res chain seq x y z
N CYS A 1 -1.66 -9.06 -9.45
CA CYS A 1 -0.57 -8.09 -9.25
C CYS A 1 0.37 -7.96 -10.46
N ASP A 2 -0.08 -8.34 -11.66
CA ASP A 2 0.80 -8.51 -12.81
C ASP A 2 1.48 -7.20 -13.23
N HIS A 3 0.71 -6.11 -13.29
CA HIS A 3 1.28 -4.80 -13.65
C HIS A 3 2.33 -4.31 -12.64
N LEU A 4 2.12 -4.55 -11.33
CA LEU A 4 3.09 -4.20 -10.30
C LEU A 4 4.40 -4.99 -10.50
N ARG A 5 4.32 -6.29 -10.79
CA ARG A 5 5.52 -7.10 -11.08
C ARG A 5 6.19 -6.74 -12.41
N VAL A 6 5.44 -6.31 -13.42
CA VAL A 6 6.04 -5.81 -14.67
C VAL A 6 6.88 -4.56 -14.39
N VAL A 7 6.32 -3.58 -13.70
CA VAL A 7 7.02 -2.31 -13.44
C VAL A 7 8.16 -2.52 -12.45
N PHE A 8 7.85 -2.96 -11.23
CA PHE A 8 8.85 -3.03 -10.17
C PHE A 8 9.76 -4.26 -10.30
N GLY A 9 9.21 -5.42 -10.66
CA GLY A 9 10.00 -6.65 -10.80
C GLY A 9 10.84 -6.65 -12.08
N GLN A 10 10.19 -6.59 -13.24
CA GLN A 10 10.89 -6.79 -14.53
C GLN A 10 11.70 -5.55 -14.95
N GLN A 11 11.20 -4.33 -14.75
CA GLN A 11 11.89 -3.12 -15.21
C GLN A 11 12.86 -2.56 -14.16
N MET A 12 12.53 -2.65 -12.87
CA MET A 12 13.35 -2.08 -11.79
C MET A 12 14.19 -3.13 -11.03
N GLY A 13 13.93 -4.43 -11.22
CA GLY A 13 14.68 -5.50 -10.56
C GLY A 13 14.35 -5.69 -9.08
N LEU A 14 13.18 -5.22 -8.62
CA LEU A 14 12.76 -5.30 -7.23
C LEU A 14 12.00 -6.60 -6.92
N SER A 15 12.10 -7.05 -5.68
CA SER A 15 11.39 -8.24 -5.22
C SER A 15 9.92 -7.97 -4.89
N ASP A 16 9.14 -9.03 -4.75
CA ASP A 16 7.77 -8.97 -4.24
C ASP A 16 7.70 -8.27 -2.86
N GLN A 17 8.72 -8.47 -2.01
CA GLN A 17 8.83 -7.81 -0.71
C GLN A 17 8.98 -6.29 -0.85
N ASP A 18 9.87 -5.85 -1.74
CA ASP A 18 10.11 -4.42 -1.99
C ASP A 18 8.86 -3.73 -2.51
N ILE A 19 8.08 -4.38 -3.38
CA ILE A 19 6.84 -3.83 -3.95
C ILE A 19 5.83 -3.55 -2.84
N VAL A 20 5.59 -4.51 -1.96
CA VAL A 20 4.61 -4.36 -0.88
C VAL A 20 5.10 -3.35 0.15
N ALA A 21 6.40 -3.36 0.50
CA ALA A 21 6.98 -2.39 1.41
C ALA A 21 6.88 -0.96 0.87
N LEU A 22 7.27 -0.73 -0.39
CA LEU A 22 7.21 0.60 -1.02
C LEU A 22 5.78 1.13 -1.14
N SER A 23 4.80 0.24 -1.34
CA SER A 23 3.38 0.61 -1.33
C SER A 23 2.95 1.19 0.03
N GLY A 24 3.58 0.76 1.12
CA GLY A 24 3.40 1.31 2.47
C GLY A 24 3.69 2.80 2.61
N ALA A 25 4.45 3.41 1.67
CA ALA A 25 4.68 4.85 1.66
C ALA A 25 3.39 5.68 1.53
N HIS A 26 2.31 5.09 1.00
CA HIS A 26 0.97 5.69 0.99
C HIS A 26 0.39 5.90 2.40
N THR A 27 1.04 5.41 3.47
CA THR A 27 0.71 5.85 4.84
C THR A 27 0.79 7.38 5.00
N LEU A 28 1.61 8.04 4.17
CA LEU A 28 1.75 9.48 4.08
C LEU A 28 0.97 10.05 2.88
N GLY A 29 0.46 11.26 3.08
CA GLY A 29 -0.12 12.08 2.03
C GLY A 29 -1.52 11.64 1.61
N ARG A 30 -1.88 12.04 0.39
CA ARG A 30 -3.21 11.87 -0.18
C ARG A 30 -3.19 12.03 -1.69
N CYS A 31 -4.16 11.43 -2.37
CA CYS A 31 -4.46 11.79 -3.74
C CYS A 31 -5.18 13.13 -3.81
N HIS A 32 -5.02 13.79 -4.96
CA HIS A 32 -5.66 15.06 -5.29
C HIS A 32 -6.29 14.93 -6.67
N LYS A 33 -7.58 15.26 -6.78
CA LYS A 33 -8.39 15.01 -7.99
C LYS A 33 -7.79 15.66 -9.23
N GLU A 34 -7.22 16.84 -9.12
CA GLU A 34 -6.61 17.59 -10.22
C GLU A 34 -5.29 17.00 -10.75
N ARG A 35 -4.69 16.04 -10.03
CA ARG A 35 -3.43 15.38 -10.41
C ARG A 35 -3.66 13.98 -10.95
N SER A 36 -4.29 13.13 -10.13
CA SER A 36 -4.44 11.71 -10.41
C SER A 36 -5.88 11.31 -10.78
N GLY A 37 -6.86 12.20 -10.64
CA GLY A 37 -8.29 11.86 -10.74
C GLY A 37 -8.88 11.22 -9.48
N PHE A 38 -8.04 10.65 -8.60
CA PHE A 38 -8.41 10.18 -7.25
C PHE A 38 -8.31 11.29 -6.20
N GLU A 39 -9.03 11.14 -5.09
CA GLU A 39 -9.11 12.14 -4.02
C GLU A 39 -9.11 11.46 -2.64
N GLY A 40 -8.37 12.04 -1.68
CA GLY A 40 -8.40 11.64 -0.28
C GLY A 40 -7.14 10.93 0.21
N PRO A 41 -6.94 10.88 1.55
CA PRO A 41 -5.80 10.21 2.18
C PRO A 41 -6.04 8.71 2.34
N TRP A 42 -4.97 7.92 2.46
CA TRP A 42 -5.07 6.49 2.81
C TRP A 42 -5.22 6.26 4.32
N THR A 43 -4.74 7.19 5.14
CA THR A 43 -4.74 7.10 6.59
C THR A 43 -5.40 8.33 7.21
N SER A 44 -5.92 8.18 8.43
CA SER A 44 -6.52 9.31 9.17
C SER A 44 -5.49 10.38 9.56
N ASN A 45 -4.21 10.00 9.65
CA ASN A 45 -3.09 10.88 9.99
C ASN A 45 -2.03 10.86 8.86
N PRO A 46 -2.26 11.55 7.73
CA PRO A 46 -1.42 11.45 6.53
C PRO A 46 -0.03 12.10 6.66
N LEU A 47 0.36 12.54 7.86
CA LEU A 47 1.67 13.12 8.16
C LEU A 47 2.49 12.25 9.13
N ILE A 48 1.96 11.09 9.53
CA ILE A 48 2.64 10.13 10.41
C ILE A 48 3.05 8.92 9.59
N PHE A 49 4.35 8.65 9.57
CA PHE A 49 4.88 7.44 8.95
C PHE A 49 4.77 6.27 9.94
N GLY A 50 4.20 5.16 9.48
CA GLY A 50 3.89 3.98 10.27
C GLY A 50 3.26 2.92 9.39
N ASN A 51 2.76 1.84 9.99
CA ASN A 51 2.14 0.75 9.24
C ASN A 51 0.63 0.92 9.00
N THR A 52 0.06 2.09 9.32
CA THR A 52 -1.40 2.33 9.28
C THR A 52 -2.00 2.10 7.88
N TYR A 53 -1.24 2.30 6.81
CA TYR A 53 -1.65 1.92 5.46
C TYR A 53 -2.11 0.46 5.37
N PHE A 54 -1.33 -0.49 5.91
CA PHE A 54 -1.64 -1.91 5.83
C PHE A 54 -2.84 -2.28 6.73
N THR A 55 -2.92 -1.67 7.92
CA THR A 55 -4.06 -1.89 8.81
C THR A 55 -5.37 -1.36 8.22
N GLU A 56 -5.34 -0.20 7.56
CA GLU A 56 -6.50 0.37 6.86
C GLU A 56 -6.90 -0.51 5.67
N LEU A 57 -5.92 -0.97 4.88
CA LEU A 57 -6.14 -1.85 3.74
C LEU A 57 -6.85 -3.16 4.14
N LEU A 58 -6.41 -3.80 5.24
CA LEU A 58 -7.03 -5.03 5.73
C LEU A 58 -8.42 -4.82 6.34
N SER A 59 -8.71 -3.62 6.84
CA SER A 59 -10.01 -3.30 7.46
C SER A 59 -11.13 -3.02 6.45
N GLY A 60 -10.81 -2.95 5.15
CA GLY A 60 -11.75 -2.64 4.08
C GLY A 60 -11.96 -1.14 3.86
N GLU A 61 -12.86 -0.80 2.94
CA GLU A 61 -13.13 0.60 2.61
C GLU A 61 -13.85 1.33 3.76
N LYS A 62 -13.39 2.54 4.07
CA LYS A 62 -13.99 3.43 5.07
C LYS A 62 -14.29 4.78 4.44
N GLU A 63 -15.40 5.39 4.85
CA GLU A 63 -15.74 6.74 4.42
C GLU A 63 -14.61 7.72 4.78
N GLY A 64 -14.18 8.53 3.81
CA GLY A 64 -13.10 9.51 3.98
C GLY A 64 -11.69 8.97 3.77
N LEU A 65 -11.50 7.65 3.61
CA LEU A 65 -10.20 7.05 3.28
C LEU A 65 -10.20 6.49 1.85
N LEU A 66 -9.02 6.49 1.26
CA LEU A 66 -8.76 6.05 -0.10
C LEU A 66 -8.11 4.67 -0.13
N GLN A 67 -8.51 3.84 -1.09
CA GLN A 67 -7.78 2.66 -1.53
C GLN A 67 -7.83 2.59 -3.05
N LEU A 68 -6.69 2.74 -3.72
CA LEU A 68 -6.60 2.61 -5.17
C LEU A 68 -6.75 1.14 -5.58
N PRO A 69 -7.10 0.86 -6.85
CA PRO A 69 -7.05 -0.50 -7.38
C PRO A 69 -5.69 -1.17 -7.21
N SER A 70 -4.60 -0.39 -7.27
CA SER A 70 -3.23 -0.88 -7.03
C SER A 70 -2.97 -1.27 -5.58
N ASP A 71 -3.57 -0.58 -4.60
CA ASP A 71 -3.44 -0.92 -3.18
C ASP A 71 -4.19 -2.21 -2.83
N LYS A 72 -5.35 -2.42 -3.47
CA LYS A 72 -6.16 -3.62 -3.25
C LYS A 72 -5.61 -4.86 -3.94
N ALA A 73 -4.87 -4.70 -5.03
CA ALA A 73 -4.32 -5.82 -5.79
C ALA A 73 -3.47 -6.79 -4.92
N PRO A 74 -2.58 -6.33 -4.02
CA PRO A 74 -1.89 -7.17 -3.04
C PRO A 74 -2.79 -8.12 -2.21
N LEU A 75 -4.04 -7.74 -1.93
CA LEU A 75 -4.92 -8.52 -1.05
C LEU A 75 -5.36 -9.86 -1.63
N SER A 76 -5.34 -9.99 -2.97
CA SER A 76 -5.75 -11.19 -3.70
C SER A 76 -4.59 -11.99 -4.29
N ASP A 77 -3.34 -11.55 -4.07
CA ASP A 77 -2.15 -12.21 -4.58
C ASP A 77 -1.47 -13.06 -3.49
N ALA A 78 -1.22 -14.34 -3.79
CA ALA A 78 -0.75 -15.31 -2.81
C ALA A 78 0.65 -15.00 -2.24
N ALA A 79 1.50 -14.27 -2.97
CA ALA A 79 2.83 -13.89 -2.49
C ALA A 79 2.81 -12.52 -1.79
N PHE A 80 1.97 -11.58 -2.24
CA PHE A 80 1.90 -10.26 -1.61
C PHE A 80 1.07 -10.25 -0.33
N ARG A 81 -0.02 -11.02 -0.27
CA ARG A 81 -0.94 -11.02 0.87
C ARG A 81 -0.24 -11.31 2.21
N PRO A 82 0.65 -12.33 2.32
CA PRO A 82 1.38 -12.58 3.56
C PRO A 82 2.27 -11.40 4.01
N LEU A 83 2.80 -10.61 3.07
CA LEU A 83 3.58 -9.42 3.37
C LEU A 83 2.70 -8.28 3.89
N VAL A 84 1.51 -8.09 3.31
CA VAL A 84 0.51 -7.13 3.82
C VAL A 84 0.11 -7.50 5.25
N ASP A 85 -0.19 -8.79 5.49
CA ASP A 85 -0.55 -9.30 6.82
C ASP A 85 0.62 -9.11 7.82
N LYS A 86 1.87 -9.40 7.39
CA LYS A 86 3.09 -9.20 8.19
C LYS A 86 3.25 -7.74 8.61
N TYR A 87 3.23 -6.82 7.65
CA TYR A 87 3.48 -5.40 7.93
C TYR A 87 2.34 -4.73 8.72
N ALA A 88 1.10 -5.20 8.55
CA ALA A 88 -0.01 -4.77 9.41
C ALA A 88 0.15 -5.23 10.86
N ALA A 89 0.71 -6.42 11.08
CA ALA A 89 0.90 -7.00 12.42
C ALA A 89 2.18 -6.52 13.12
N ASP A 90 3.20 -6.11 12.35
CA ASP A 90 4.54 -5.79 12.86
C ASP A 90 5.11 -4.58 12.11
N GLU A 91 5.06 -3.40 12.75
CA GLU A 91 5.58 -2.15 12.20
C GLU A 91 7.11 -2.15 12.11
N ASP A 92 7.81 -2.76 13.07
CA ASP A 92 9.26 -2.86 13.03
C ASP A 92 9.69 -3.68 11.81
N ALA A 93 8.97 -4.76 11.51
CA ALA A 93 9.23 -5.57 10.32
C ALA A 93 8.88 -4.87 9.00
N PHE A 94 8.07 -3.82 9.03
CA PHE A 94 7.84 -2.93 7.88
C PHE A 94 8.99 -1.92 7.70
N PHE A 95 9.60 -1.48 8.80
CA PHE A 95 10.66 -0.47 8.77
C PHE A 95 12.06 -1.01 8.43
N VAL A 96 12.25 -2.34 8.38
CA VAL A 96 13.57 -3.01 8.18
C VAL A 96 13.64 -3.92 6.95
#